data_AF-A0A7S3RG03-F1
#
_entry.id   AF-A0A7S3RG03-F1
#
_cell.length_a   1.000
_cell.length_b   1.000
_cell.length_c   1.000
_cell.angle_alpha   90.00
_cell.angle_beta   90.00
_cell.angle_gamma   90.00
#
_symmetry.space_group_name_H-M   'P 1'
#
loop_
_entity.id
_entity.type
_entity.pdbx_description
1 polymer ?
#
loop_
_entity_poly.entity_id
_entity_poly.type
_entity_poly.pdbx_seq_one_letter_code
_entity_poly.pdbx_strand_id
1 'polypeptide(L)'
;GGGKSRILRVLQAAMSRVENDPNFEKVRVLMMNPKSITMNQLYGSFDLQTGEWTDGIAAVLIRHMSSPDTEETGVTLDNLKWMVFDGPVDAIWIENMNTVLDDNKKLCLTSGEIISLT
;
A
#
# COMPACT_ATOMS: atom_id res chain seq x y z
N GLY A 1 -8.72 21.88 3.38
CA GLY A 1 -8.93 21.94 1.91
C GLY A 1 -9.31 20.57 1.38
N GLY A 2 -10.54 20.39 0.90
CA GLY A 2 -11.14 19.07 0.61
C GLY A 2 -11.14 18.65 -0.87
N GLY A 3 -10.03 18.85 -1.60
CA GLY A 3 -9.94 18.54 -3.03
C GLY A 3 -9.24 17.21 -3.36
N LYS A 4 -8.19 16.85 -2.61
CA LYS A 4 -7.29 15.72 -2.94
C LYS A 4 -8.02 14.37 -3.02
N SER A 5 -8.83 14.06 -2.00
CA SER A 5 -9.61 12.82 -1.96
C SER A 5 -10.67 12.77 -3.07
N ARG A 6 -11.18 13.93 -3.53
CA ARG A 6 -12.14 13.98 -4.63
C ARG A 6 -11.49 13.78 -5.99
N ILE A 7 -10.29 14.32 -6.21
CA ILE A 7 -9.49 14.06 -7.42
C ILE A 7 -9.18 12.57 -7.54
N LEU A 8 -8.73 11.93 -6.45
CA LEU A 8 -8.44 10.48 -6.43
C LEU A 8 -9.68 9.64 -6.78
N ARG A 9 -10.85 9.97 -6.20
CA ARG A 9 -12.11 9.26 -6.52
C ARG A 9 -12.55 9.45 -7.96
N VAL A 10 -12.39 10.66 -8.52
CA VAL A 10 -12.74 10.94 -9.91
C VAL A 10 -11.80 10.20 -10.86
N LEU A 11 -10.50 10.15 -10.56
CA LEU A 11 -9.53 9.41 -11.37
C LEU A 11 -9.79 7.89 -11.31
N GLN A 12 -10.03 7.35 -10.11
CA GLN A 12 -10.42 5.95 -9.91
C GLN A 12 -11.69 5.61 -10.72
N ALA A 13 -12.72 6.46 -10.64
CA ALA A 13 -13.97 6.26 -11.36
C ALA A 13 -13.78 6.38 -12.88
N ALA A 14 -12.95 7.33 -13.35
CA ALA A 14 -12.67 7.48 -14.78
C ALA A 14 -11.96 6.25 -15.35
N MET A 15 -10.95 5.74 -14.65
CA MET A 15 -10.23 4.53 -15.05
C MET A 15 -11.08 3.28 -14.96
N SER A 16 -12.04 3.21 -14.03
CA SER A 16 -12.94 2.06 -13.90
C SER A 16 -14.16 2.12 -14.83
N ARG A 17 -14.47 3.27 -15.45
CA ARG A 17 -15.71 3.50 -16.23
C ARG A 17 -15.54 3.24 -17.74
N VAL A 18 -14.34 2.92 -18.19
CA VAL A 18 -14.07 2.46 -19.57
C VAL A 18 -14.12 0.93 -19.62
N GLU A 19 -15.23 0.37 -19.14
CA GLU A 19 -15.42 -1.07 -18.90
C GLU A 19 -15.44 -1.93 -20.20
N ASN A 20 -15.40 -1.30 -21.37
CA ASN A 20 -15.48 -1.95 -22.69
C ASN A 20 -14.17 -1.86 -23.51
N ASP A 21 -13.10 -1.30 -22.96
CA ASP A 21 -11.78 -1.30 -23.62
C ASP A 21 -10.93 -2.41 -22.96
N PRO A 22 -10.42 -3.39 -23.73
CA PRO A 22 -9.59 -4.48 -23.19
C PRO A 22 -8.26 -4.01 -22.59
N ASN A 23 -7.93 -2.72 -22.69
CA ASN A 23 -6.76 -2.12 -22.03
C ASN A 23 -7.07 -1.42 -20.70
N PHE A 24 -8.32 -1.43 -20.22
CA PHE A 24 -8.73 -0.67 -19.03
C PHE A 24 -9.04 -1.55 -17.82
N GLU A 25 -8.17 -1.43 -16.83
CA GLU A 25 -8.18 -2.22 -15.62
C GLU A 25 -8.90 -1.53 -14.46
N LYS A 26 -9.71 -2.28 -13.72
CA LYS A 26 -10.47 -1.73 -12.59
C LYS A 26 -9.52 -1.31 -11.47
N VAL A 27 -9.66 -0.06 -11.00
CA VAL A 27 -8.76 0.51 -10.00
C VAL A 27 -9.23 0.21 -8.58
N ARG A 28 -8.38 -0.45 -7.79
CA ARG A 28 -8.56 -0.68 -6.35
C ARG A 28 -7.70 0.28 -5.55
N VAL A 29 -8.32 1.00 -4.62
CA VAL A 29 -7.64 1.98 -3.78
C VAL A 29 -7.71 1.53 -2.33
N LEU A 30 -6.55 1.33 -1.72
CA LEU A 30 -6.37 1.15 -0.28
C LEU A 30 -5.90 2.48 0.30
N MET A 31 -6.63 3.00 1.28
CA MET A 31 -6.33 4.30 1.90
C MET A 31 -6.14 4.12 3.40
N MET A 32 -5.04 4.66 3.94
CA MET A 32 -4.76 4.63 5.36
C MET A 32 -4.14 5.94 5.84
N ASN A 33 -4.42 6.34 7.08
CA ASN A 33 -3.74 7.47 7.71
C ASN A 33 -2.54 6.94 8.52
N PRO A 34 -1.29 7.21 8.11
CA PRO A 34 -0.11 6.72 8.81
C PRO A 34 0.01 7.27 10.24
N LYS A 35 -0.61 8.42 10.57
CA LYS A 35 -0.62 8.99 11.93
C LYS A 35 -1.68 8.38 12.85
N SER A 36 -2.65 7.64 12.30
CA SER A 36 -3.66 6.95 13.12
C SER A 36 -3.15 5.64 13.72
N ILE A 37 -1.96 5.19 13.33
CA ILE A 37 -1.32 3.97 13.82
C ILE A 37 0.11 4.25 14.29
N THR A 38 0.64 3.37 15.13
CA THR A 38 2.03 3.47 15.59
C THR A 38 3.01 3.00 14.51
N MET A 39 4.27 3.43 14.58
CA MET A 39 5.33 2.96 13.65
C MET A 39 5.49 1.44 13.69
N ASN A 40 5.40 0.85 14.88
CA ASN A 40 5.43 -0.59 15.09
C ASN A 40 4.27 -1.31 14.38
N GLN A 41 3.07 -0.70 14.36
CA GLN A 41 1.94 -1.26 13.61
C GLN A 41 2.04 -1.01 12.10
N LEU A 42 2.73 0.06 11.68
CA LEU A 42 2.92 0.38 10.27
C LEU A 42 3.97 -0.53 9.61
N TYR A 43 5.14 -0.66 10.23
CA TYR A 43 6.30 -1.41 9.68
C TYR A 43 6.51 -2.78 10.30
N GLY A 44 5.95 -3.03 11.47
CA GLY A 44 6.19 -4.23 12.26
C GLY A 44 7.06 -3.94 13.46
N SER A 45 7.04 -4.86 14.41
CA SER A 45 7.87 -4.79 15.60
C SER A 45 8.27 -6.18 16.06
N PHE A 46 9.46 -6.26 16.64
CA PHE A 46 9.93 -7.44 17.33
C PHE A 46 9.37 -7.47 18.75
N ASP A 47 8.67 -8.53 19.10
CA ASP A 47 8.17 -8.75 20.46
C ASP A 47 9.26 -9.41 21.31
N LEU A 48 9.73 -8.70 22.34
CA LEU A 48 10.77 -9.18 23.25
C LEU A 48 10.30 -10.29 24.19
N GLN A 49 8.98 -10.46 24.39
CA GLN A 49 8.43 -11.51 25.25
C GLN A 49 8.31 -12.84 24.50
N THR A 50 7.84 -12.81 23.25
CA THR A 50 7.69 -14.02 22.43
C THR A 50 8.97 -14.34 21.63
N GLY A 51 9.83 -13.35 21.41
CA GLY A 51 10.98 -13.47 20.52
C GLY A 51 10.59 -13.53 19.04
N GLU A 52 9.36 -13.15 18.70
CA GLU A 52 8.84 -13.24 17.33
C GLU A 52 8.72 -11.87 16.69
N TRP A 53 8.91 -11.85 15.36
CA TRP A 53 8.66 -10.68 14.55
C TRP A 53 7.18 -10.61 14.17
N THR A 54 6.53 -9.48 14.42
CA THR A 54 5.18 -9.20 13.93
C THR A 54 5.22 -8.21 12.79
N ASP A 55 4.64 -8.59 11.65
CA ASP A 55 4.58 -7.73 10.48
C ASP A 55 3.64 -6.54 10.66
N GLY A 56 4.05 -5.39 10.14
CA GLY A 56 3.21 -4.19 10.07
C GLY A 56 2.22 -4.23 8.93
N ILE A 57 1.22 -3.35 9.01
CA ILE A 57 0.16 -3.19 8.01
C ILE A 57 0.75 -2.88 6.62
N ALA A 58 1.82 -2.09 6.51
CA ALA A 58 2.43 -1.78 5.22
C ALA A 58 2.98 -3.04 4.52
N ALA A 59 3.66 -3.91 5.27
CA ALA A 59 4.18 -5.18 4.77
C ALA A 59 3.05 -6.09 4.27
N VAL A 60 2.01 -6.25 5.11
CA VAL A 60 0.86 -7.09 4.81
C VAL A 60 0.13 -6.60 3.56
N LEU A 61 -0.15 -5.29 3.48
CA LEU A 61 -0.86 -4.71 2.33
C LEU A 61 -0.03 -4.79 1.05
N ILE A 62 1.28 -4.52 1.10
CA ILE A 62 2.14 -4.60 -0.09
C ILE A 62 2.25 -6.05 -0.57
N ARG A 63 2.39 -7.06 0.33
CA ARG A 63 2.31 -8.47 -0.09
C ARG A 63 0.98 -8.79 -0.74
N HIS A 64 -0.12 -8.36 -0.13
CA HIS A 64 -1.46 -8.60 -0.69
C HIS A 64 -1.62 -7.98 -2.10
N MET A 65 -0.98 -6.83 -2.33
CA MET A 65 -1.02 -6.14 -3.62
C MET A 65 -0.08 -6.79 -4.64
N SER A 66 1.09 -7.28 -4.23
CA SER A 66 2.06 -7.95 -5.11
C SER A 66 1.75 -9.43 -5.39
N SER A 67 0.92 -10.09 -4.58
CA SER A 67 0.60 -11.50 -4.77
C SER A 67 -0.38 -11.71 -5.93
N PRO A 68 -0.12 -12.71 -6.81
CA PRO A 68 -0.97 -13.01 -7.96
C PRO A 68 -2.32 -13.64 -7.59
N ASP A 69 -2.41 -14.28 -6.42
CA ASP A 69 -3.54 -15.11 -6.02
C ASP A 69 -4.66 -14.35 -5.28
N THR A 70 -4.81 -13.04 -5.49
CA THR A 70 -5.84 -12.25 -4.79
C THR A 70 -7.26 -12.39 -5.38
N GLU A 71 -7.65 -13.61 -5.79
CA GLU A 71 -9.03 -13.91 -6.18
C GLU A 71 -10.00 -13.78 -4.98
N GLU A 72 -9.56 -14.13 -3.75
CA GLU A 72 -10.41 -14.14 -2.55
C GLU A 72 -10.89 -12.75 -2.10
N THR A 73 -10.20 -11.66 -2.48
CA THR A 73 -10.64 -10.28 -2.18
C THR A 73 -11.26 -9.56 -3.39
N GLY A 74 -11.44 -10.27 -4.52
CA GLY A 74 -11.95 -9.69 -5.77
C GLY A 74 -10.95 -8.73 -6.42
N VAL A 75 -9.65 -9.02 -6.27
CA VAL A 75 -8.52 -8.25 -6.80
C VAL A 75 -7.69 -9.17 -7.71
N THR A 76 -8.15 -9.37 -8.94
CA THR A 76 -7.35 -10.01 -10.00
C THR A 76 -6.08 -9.21 -10.29
N LEU A 77 -5.03 -9.90 -10.77
CA LEU A 77 -3.75 -9.34 -11.25
C LEU A 77 -3.93 -8.20 -12.25
N ASP A 78 -5.00 -8.26 -13.03
CA ASP A 78 -5.31 -7.29 -14.06
C ASP A 78 -5.65 -5.92 -13.43
N ASN A 79 -6.21 -5.88 -12.21
CA ASN A 79 -6.61 -4.63 -11.57
C ASN A 79 -5.44 -3.70 -11.19
N LEU A 80 -5.58 -2.42 -11.51
CA LEU A 80 -4.66 -1.37 -11.04
C LEU A 80 -4.82 -1.14 -9.53
N LYS A 81 -3.73 -1.34 -8.79
CA LYS A 81 -3.69 -1.35 -7.32
C LYS A 81 -3.02 -0.06 -6.79
N TRP A 82 -3.75 0.78 -6.06
CA TRP A 82 -3.25 2.01 -5.45
C TRP A 82 -3.23 1.91 -3.92
N MET A 83 -2.11 2.27 -3.32
CA MET A 83 -1.97 2.47 -1.87
C MET A 83 -1.80 3.96 -1.58
N VAL A 84 -2.67 4.52 -0.76
CA VAL A 84 -2.73 5.96 -0.46
C VAL A 84 -2.56 6.19 1.03
N PHE A 85 -1.54 6.96 1.39
CA PHE A 85 -1.31 7.41 2.75
C PHE A 85 -1.95 8.79 2.94
N ASP A 86 -3.19 8.82 3.46
CA ASP A 86 -3.98 10.04 3.67
C ASP A 86 -3.79 10.57 5.11
N GLY A 87 -2.70 11.29 5.30
CA GLY A 87 -2.36 11.92 6.58
C GLY A 87 -1.28 12.98 6.41
N PRO A 88 -1.04 13.84 7.42
CA PRO A 88 0.05 14.78 7.39
C PRO A 88 1.39 14.03 7.30
N VAL A 89 2.19 14.44 6.31
CA VAL A 89 3.54 13.95 6.09
C VAL A 89 4.42 14.21 7.31
N ASP A 90 5.18 13.20 7.73
CA ASP A 90 6.10 13.25 8.87
C ASP A 90 7.42 12.59 8.49
N ALA A 91 8.54 13.20 8.88
CA ALA A 91 9.87 12.69 8.56
C ALA A 91 10.08 11.25 9.09
N ILE A 92 9.47 10.92 10.24
CA ILE A 92 9.69 9.63 10.93
C ILE A 92 9.17 8.45 10.10
N TRP A 93 8.01 8.56 9.43
CA TRP A 93 7.50 7.47 8.59
C TRP A 93 7.98 7.58 7.15
N ILE A 94 8.23 8.80 6.64
CA ILE A 94 8.74 8.95 5.28
C ILE A 94 10.15 8.36 5.12
N GLU A 95 11.03 8.51 6.11
CA GLU A 95 12.39 7.96 6.04
C GLU A 95 12.40 6.45 5.77
N ASN A 96 11.51 5.70 6.43
CA ASN A 96 11.38 4.26 6.24
C ASN A 96 10.67 3.88 4.92
N MET A 97 9.99 4.83 4.26
CA MET A 97 9.28 4.60 3.00
C MET A 97 9.99 5.13 1.75
N ASN A 98 11.07 5.91 1.93
CA ASN A 98 11.78 6.53 0.82
C ASN A 98 12.34 5.50 -0.18
N THR A 99 12.75 4.31 0.24
CA THR A 99 13.21 3.24 -0.66
C THR A 99 12.10 2.62 -1.52
N VAL A 100 10.86 2.64 -1.01
CA VAL A 100 9.66 2.18 -1.73
C VAL A 100 9.21 3.20 -2.77
N LEU A 101 9.30 4.48 -2.38
CA LEU A 101 8.93 5.63 -3.20
C LEU A 101 9.99 5.96 -4.26
N ASP A 102 11.22 5.47 -4.08
CA ASP A 102 12.32 5.54 -5.04
C ASP A 102 12.12 4.53 -6.20
N ASP A 103 12.92 4.65 -7.26
CA ASP A 103 12.82 3.84 -8.48
C ASP A 103 12.97 2.32 -8.25
N ASN A 104 13.39 1.93 -7.04
CA ASN A 104 13.60 0.56 -6.63
C ASN A 104 12.32 -0.27 -6.50
N LYS A 105 11.13 0.36 -6.31
CA LYS A 105 9.84 -0.32 -6.13
C LYS A 105 9.89 -1.46 -5.11
N LYS A 106 10.66 -1.28 -4.03
CA LYS A 106 10.94 -2.30 -3.01
C LYS A 106 10.72 -1.75 -1.61
N LEU A 107 9.97 -2.49 -0.81
CA LEU A 107 9.83 -2.26 0.63
C LEU A 107 10.88 -3.08 1.37
N CYS A 108 11.85 -2.38 1.95
CA CYS A 108 12.79 -2.96 2.90
C CYS A 108 12.21 -2.80 4.30
N LEU A 109 11.79 -3.91 4.91
CA LEU A 109 11.33 -3.92 6.29
C LEU A 109 12.53 -3.89 7.24
N THR A 110 12.31 -3.37 8.45
CA THR A 110 13.28 -3.41 9.54
C THR A 110 13.58 -4.83 10.03
N SER A 111 12.78 -5.83 9.63
CA SER A 111 13.10 -7.26 9.76
C SER A 111 14.23 -7.73 8.84
N GLY A 112 14.60 -6.93 7.83
CA GLY A 112 15.49 -7.34 6.74
C GLY A 112 14.79 -8.00 5.54
N GLU A 113 13.47 -8.19 5.60
CA GLU A 113 12.69 -8.67 4.45
C GLU A 113 12.59 -7.58 3.37
N ILE A 114 12.69 -7.99 2.10
CA ILE A 114 12.53 -7.10 0.95
C ILE A 114 11.33 -7.58 0.13
N ILE A 115 10.28 -6.76 0.06
CA ILE A 115 9.07 -7.05 -0.73
C ILE A 115 9.09 -6.18 -1.97
N SER A 116 9.00 -6.80 -3.15
CA SER A 116 8.93 -6.05 -4.43
C SER A 116 7.48 -5.75 -4.79
N LEU A 117 7.22 -4.54 -5.29
CA LEU A 117 5.95 -4.15 -5.89
C LEU A 117 5.97 -4.60 -7.36
N THR A 118 5.20 -5.65 -7.66
CA THR A 118 5.04 -6.21 -9.01
C THR A 118 3.65 -5.93 -9.54
#